data_AF-A0A4Y1WT66-F1
#
_entry.id   AF-A0A4Y1WT66-F1
#
_cell.length_a   1.000
_cell.length_b   1.000
_cell.length_c   1.000
_cell.angle_alpha   90.00
_cell.angle_beta   90.00
_cell.angle_gamma   90.00
#
_symmetry.space_group_name_H-M   'P 1'
#
loop_
_entity.id
_entity.type
_entity.pdbx_description
1 polymer ?
#
loop_
_entity_poly.entity_id
_entity_poly.type
_entity_poly.pdbx_seq_one_letter_code
_entity_poly.pdbx_strand_id
1 'polypeptide(L)'
;MEFRPVRLEDKAAIERFTRPSGICNCDLAFANMYCWEGTYRSAWCVEEGFLLIRFYIDGSHHIGYMQPLGEGDFTHLIPRLEADARAAGQPLRISGLTPEGAAAVRRAHPEFGIWRNRDYEDYVYRADDLRNLTGRRYQPKRNHINRFEAAYDYRYEELTPALAPECMRLEREWRAGHDSHAAELTAEQRAMQRAFDHFGELELRGGALFVGEKLVAFTIGSAINDEAFCIHVEKADTRYDGAFTMINRLFAQHLPPHYTLIDREEDLGLEGLRQSKLSYHPLFLQPKLTAQRLTEEQLQLRALWLACFPEDTQDDVEQFLLSRYDERRCLVARRDGRIAAMLHIVPFRDTAYIYAVATAPDCRQQGLAGGLLREALDRCRAEGFRYAALIPGSEELQRWYAGFGFAGDYPARFRTHDDFDFGTGDPAHDRAMVLPLTGEPFAGETLDLSDLPQES
;
A
#
# COMPACT_ATOMS: atom_id res chain seq x y z
N MET A 1 4.80 -25.87 -11.51
CA MET A 1 4.36 -24.83 -12.45
C MET A 1 5.59 -24.35 -13.20
N GLU A 2 5.47 -24.04 -14.49
CA GLU A 2 6.60 -23.60 -15.31
C GLU A 2 6.42 -22.11 -15.65
N PHE A 3 6.95 -21.25 -14.77
CA PHE A 3 6.92 -19.81 -14.98
C PHE A 3 7.96 -19.39 -16.01
N ARG A 4 7.52 -18.63 -17.02
CA ARG A 4 8.39 -18.01 -18.03
C ARG A 4 8.38 -16.48 -17.90
N PRO A 5 9.50 -15.79 -18.11
CA PRO A 5 9.54 -14.32 -18.08
C PRO A 5 8.50 -13.71 -19.03
N VAL A 6 7.91 -12.58 -18.65
CA VAL A 6 7.00 -11.83 -19.51
C VAL A 6 7.78 -11.25 -20.69
N ARG A 7 7.34 -11.56 -21.91
CA ARG A 7 7.92 -11.02 -23.16
C ARG A 7 6.86 -10.34 -24.00
N LEU A 8 7.30 -9.52 -24.96
CA LEU A 8 6.39 -8.74 -25.80
C LEU A 8 5.42 -9.64 -26.58
N GLU A 9 5.88 -10.79 -27.05
CA GLU A 9 5.07 -11.79 -27.74
C GLU A 9 3.95 -12.42 -26.89
N ASP A 10 4.03 -12.28 -25.56
CA ASP A 10 3.05 -12.84 -24.63
C ASP A 10 1.80 -11.98 -24.48
N LYS A 11 1.80 -10.75 -25.01
CA LYS A 11 0.74 -9.74 -24.84
C LYS A 11 -0.65 -10.32 -25.02
N ALA A 12 -0.94 -10.88 -26.20
CA ALA A 12 -2.27 -11.39 -26.51
C ALA A 12 -2.69 -12.57 -25.61
N ALA A 13 -1.73 -13.36 -25.14
CA ALA A 13 -2.01 -14.52 -24.28
C ALA A 13 -2.33 -14.10 -22.84
N ILE A 14 -1.64 -13.08 -22.31
CA ILE A 14 -1.92 -12.50 -21.00
C ILE A 14 -3.22 -11.68 -21.03
N GLU A 15 -3.40 -10.84 -22.05
CA GLU A 15 -4.57 -9.97 -22.18
C GLU A 15 -5.89 -10.74 -22.34
N ARG A 16 -5.84 -11.98 -22.82
CA ARG A 16 -7.00 -12.87 -22.81
C ARG A 16 -7.61 -13.06 -21.41
N PHE A 17 -6.82 -12.90 -20.36
CA PHE A 17 -7.27 -13.01 -18.96
C PHE A 17 -7.46 -11.64 -18.31
N THR A 18 -6.57 -10.68 -18.55
CA THR A 18 -6.64 -9.37 -17.88
C THR A 18 -7.76 -8.49 -18.43
N ARG A 19 -8.02 -8.49 -19.75
CA ARG A 19 -9.06 -7.68 -20.38
C ARG A 19 -10.48 -7.98 -19.88
N PRO A 20 -10.94 -9.25 -19.78
CA PRO A 20 -12.28 -9.53 -19.28
C PRO A 20 -12.40 -9.51 -17.73
N SER A 21 -11.31 -9.26 -16.99
CA SER A 21 -11.31 -9.40 -15.52
C SER A 21 -12.20 -8.39 -14.80
N GLY A 22 -12.45 -7.23 -15.40
CA GLY A 22 -13.13 -6.10 -14.76
C GLY A 22 -12.33 -5.43 -13.63
N ILE A 23 -11.11 -5.89 -13.36
CA ILE A 23 -10.24 -5.34 -12.31
C ILE A 23 -9.51 -4.11 -12.87
N CYS A 24 -9.58 -2.99 -12.14
CA CYS A 24 -8.93 -1.74 -12.50
C CYS A 24 -7.65 -1.56 -11.68
N ASN A 25 -6.77 -2.56 -11.73
CA ASN A 25 -5.45 -2.51 -11.08
C ASN A 25 -4.39 -2.24 -12.16
N CYS A 26 -3.60 -1.20 -11.99
CA CYS A 26 -2.52 -0.80 -12.90
C CYS A 26 -1.50 -1.92 -13.18
N ASP A 27 -1.30 -2.83 -12.21
CA ASP A 27 -0.39 -3.97 -12.30
C ASP A 27 -0.84 -5.00 -13.34
N LEU A 28 -2.13 -4.99 -13.71
CA LEU A 28 -2.72 -5.87 -14.72
C LEU A 28 -2.56 -5.33 -16.15
N ALA A 29 -2.11 -4.09 -16.33
CA ALA A 29 -1.76 -3.57 -17.64
C ALA A 29 -0.51 -4.28 -18.17
N PHE A 30 -0.61 -4.93 -19.33
CA PHE A 30 0.51 -5.67 -19.92
C PHE A 30 1.74 -4.78 -20.14
N ALA A 31 1.54 -3.51 -20.53
CA ALA A 31 2.64 -2.57 -20.71
C ALA A 31 3.41 -2.34 -19.40
N ASN A 32 2.71 -2.25 -18.27
CA ASN A 32 3.33 -2.11 -16.96
C ASN A 32 4.18 -3.35 -16.64
N MET A 33 3.60 -4.56 -16.77
CA MET A 33 4.32 -5.82 -16.55
C MET A 33 5.60 -5.94 -17.41
N TYR A 34 5.50 -5.58 -18.69
CA TYR A 34 6.61 -5.70 -19.63
C TYR A 34 7.69 -4.64 -19.39
N CYS A 35 7.33 -3.39 -19.13
CA CYS A 35 8.29 -2.31 -18.94
C CYS A 35 9.08 -2.47 -17.64
N TRP A 36 8.45 -3.01 -16.60
CA TRP A 36 9.07 -3.24 -15.29
C TRP A 36 9.68 -4.63 -15.11
N GLU A 37 9.67 -5.49 -16.14
CA GLU A 37 10.21 -6.87 -16.06
C GLU A 37 11.67 -6.91 -15.57
N GLY A 38 12.51 -5.94 -15.95
CA GLY A 38 13.90 -5.90 -15.48
C GLY A 38 14.06 -5.66 -13.97
N THR A 39 13.06 -5.03 -13.33
CA THR A 39 13.03 -4.74 -11.89
C THR A 39 12.33 -5.85 -11.13
N TYR A 40 11.10 -6.19 -11.54
CA TYR A 40 10.25 -7.15 -10.83
C TYR A 40 10.39 -8.59 -11.31
N ARG A 41 11.18 -8.85 -12.37
CA ARG A 41 11.38 -10.18 -12.96
C ARG A 41 10.08 -10.93 -13.19
N SER A 42 9.05 -10.20 -13.62
CA SER A 42 7.70 -10.69 -13.81
C SER A 42 7.72 -11.90 -14.74
N ALA A 43 7.11 -12.99 -14.29
CA ALA A 43 7.01 -14.24 -14.99
C ALA A 43 5.58 -14.76 -14.88
N TRP A 44 5.15 -15.55 -15.85
CA TRP A 44 3.77 -16.03 -15.91
C TRP A 44 3.68 -17.47 -16.39
N CYS A 45 2.57 -18.13 -16.08
CA CYS A 45 2.15 -19.39 -16.69
C CYS A 45 0.62 -19.50 -16.68
N VAL A 46 0.09 -20.55 -17.33
CA VAL A 46 -1.34 -20.88 -17.27
C VAL A 46 -1.49 -22.25 -16.65
N GLU A 47 -2.32 -22.35 -15.62
CA GLU A 47 -2.61 -23.58 -14.90
C GLU A 47 -4.13 -23.73 -14.76
N GLU A 48 -4.69 -24.84 -15.24
CA GLU A 48 -6.14 -25.14 -15.11
C GLU A 48 -7.08 -24.01 -15.58
N GLY A 49 -6.65 -23.22 -16.57
CA GLY A 49 -7.44 -22.11 -17.11
C GLY A 49 -7.30 -20.80 -16.32
N PHE A 50 -6.35 -20.72 -15.39
CA PHE A 50 -5.99 -19.49 -14.68
C PHE A 50 -4.62 -18.98 -15.15
N LEU A 51 -4.53 -17.69 -15.43
CA LEU A 51 -3.27 -16.95 -15.54
C LEU A 51 -2.69 -16.76 -14.13
N LEU A 52 -1.46 -17.22 -13.97
CA LEU A 52 -0.65 -17.02 -12.78
C LEU A 52 0.50 -16.09 -13.12
N ILE A 53 0.70 -15.04 -12.32
CA ILE A 53 1.79 -14.09 -12.48
C ILE A 53 2.59 -14.07 -11.19
N ARG A 54 3.91 -14.26 -11.32
CA ARG A 54 4.90 -14.25 -10.24
C ARG A 54 5.84 -13.09 -10.46
N PHE A 55 6.18 -12.36 -9.42
CA PHE A 55 7.04 -11.19 -9.49
C PHE A 55 7.90 -11.06 -8.23
N TYR A 56 8.89 -10.18 -8.27
CA TYR A 56 9.72 -9.79 -7.15
C TYR A 56 9.14 -8.52 -6.53
N ILE A 57 8.83 -8.57 -5.24
CA ILE A 57 8.23 -7.48 -4.46
C ILE A 57 9.28 -6.39 -4.26
N ASP A 58 8.92 -5.13 -4.57
CA ASP A 58 9.77 -3.94 -4.44
C ASP A 58 11.17 -4.05 -5.09
N GLY A 59 11.29 -4.88 -6.14
CA GLY A 59 12.58 -5.15 -6.80
C GLY A 59 13.60 -5.90 -5.92
N SER A 60 13.15 -6.47 -4.79
CA SER A 60 13.95 -7.30 -3.89
C SER A 60 14.11 -8.73 -4.43
N HIS A 61 14.55 -9.67 -3.59
CA HIS A 61 14.50 -11.10 -3.90
C HIS A 61 13.24 -11.79 -3.39
N HIS A 62 12.32 -11.05 -2.77
CA HIS A 62 11.08 -11.61 -2.24
C HIS A 62 10.07 -11.86 -3.35
N ILE A 63 9.55 -13.08 -3.44
CA ILE A 63 8.58 -13.49 -4.45
C ILE A 63 7.16 -13.20 -3.96
N GLY A 64 6.36 -12.58 -4.83
CA GLY A 64 4.92 -12.45 -4.74
C GLY A 64 4.22 -13.04 -5.95
N TYR A 65 2.93 -13.28 -5.82
CA TYR A 65 2.04 -13.71 -6.91
C TYR A 65 0.87 -12.75 -6.99
N MET A 66 0.46 -12.37 -8.19
CA MET A 66 -0.80 -11.63 -8.33
C MET A 66 -1.98 -12.58 -8.08
N GLN A 67 -3.16 -12.02 -7.80
CA GLN A 67 -4.40 -12.79 -7.83
C GLN A 67 -4.48 -13.61 -9.13
N PRO A 68 -4.64 -14.95 -9.05
CA PRO A 68 -4.87 -15.75 -10.25
C PRO A 68 -6.10 -15.27 -11.01
N LEU A 69 -5.96 -15.12 -12.33
CA LEU A 69 -7.05 -14.63 -13.19
C LEU A 69 -7.58 -15.73 -14.09
N GLY A 70 -8.85 -16.06 -13.96
CA GLY A 70 -9.53 -17.11 -14.74
C GLY A 70 -11.00 -17.21 -14.35
N GLU A 71 -11.72 -18.12 -14.98
CA GLU A 71 -13.13 -18.34 -14.65
C GLU A 71 -13.26 -19.18 -13.37
N GLY A 72 -13.96 -18.65 -12.36
CA GLY A 72 -14.32 -19.39 -11.14
C GLY A 72 -13.39 -19.15 -9.93
N ASP A 73 -13.44 -20.07 -8.96
CA ASP A 73 -12.71 -19.97 -7.69
C ASP A 73 -11.27 -20.51 -7.83
N PHE A 74 -10.29 -19.61 -7.80
CA PHE A 74 -8.87 -19.96 -7.93
C PHE A 74 -8.26 -20.63 -6.69
N THR A 75 -8.95 -20.66 -5.56
CA THR A 75 -8.34 -21.03 -4.27
C THR A 75 -7.82 -22.47 -4.23
N HIS A 76 -8.30 -23.35 -5.11
CA HIS A 76 -7.77 -24.70 -5.28
C HIS A 76 -6.30 -24.72 -5.77
N LEU A 77 -5.80 -23.63 -6.36
CA LEU A 77 -4.42 -23.50 -6.84
C LEU A 77 -3.44 -23.05 -5.76
N ILE A 78 -3.91 -22.56 -4.61
CA ILE A 78 -3.08 -22.02 -3.52
C ILE A 78 -2.03 -23.02 -3.01
N PRO A 79 -2.34 -24.33 -2.81
CA PRO A 79 -1.32 -25.31 -2.43
C PRO A 79 -0.20 -25.46 -3.46
N ARG A 80 -0.47 -25.24 -4.76
CA ARG A 80 0.56 -25.27 -5.82
C ARG A 80 1.42 -24.01 -5.78
N LEU A 81 0.81 -22.83 -5.62
CA LEU A 81 1.52 -21.56 -5.42
C LEU A 81 2.44 -21.63 -4.20
N GLU A 82 1.97 -22.23 -3.11
CA GLU A 82 2.77 -22.44 -1.91
C GLU A 82 3.96 -23.36 -2.16
N ALA A 83 3.76 -24.46 -2.90
CA ALA A 83 4.86 -25.36 -3.23
C ALA A 83 5.96 -24.65 -4.07
N ASP A 84 5.59 -23.77 -5.00
CA ASP A 84 6.53 -22.98 -5.80
C ASP A 84 7.28 -21.95 -4.94
N ALA A 85 6.57 -21.19 -4.10
CA ALA A 85 7.18 -20.25 -3.15
C ALA A 85 8.16 -20.97 -2.20
N ARG A 86 7.76 -22.12 -1.67
CA ARG A 86 8.59 -22.94 -0.78
C ARG A 86 9.83 -23.49 -1.49
N ALA A 87 9.72 -23.88 -2.76
CA ALA A 87 10.87 -24.33 -3.55
C ALA A 87 11.90 -23.19 -3.73
N ALA A 88 11.47 -21.93 -3.69
CA ALA A 88 12.33 -20.76 -3.66
C ALA A 88 12.78 -20.34 -2.24
N GLY A 89 12.42 -21.09 -1.20
CA GLY A 89 12.77 -20.80 0.19
C GLY A 89 11.95 -19.68 0.83
N GLN A 90 10.75 -19.39 0.31
CA GLN A 90 9.96 -18.23 0.71
C GLN A 90 8.51 -18.61 1.06
N PRO A 91 7.83 -17.84 1.92
CA PRO A 91 6.40 -18.03 2.16
C PRO A 91 5.58 -17.50 0.97
N LEU A 92 4.38 -18.08 0.77
CA LEU A 92 3.45 -17.60 -0.24
C LEU A 92 2.88 -16.23 0.14
N ARG A 93 2.92 -15.30 -0.81
CA ARG A 93 2.25 -13.99 -0.77
C ARG A 93 1.44 -13.81 -2.04
N ILE A 94 0.14 -13.59 -1.91
CA ILE A 94 -0.75 -13.28 -3.03
C ILE A 94 -1.16 -11.83 -2.90
N SER A 95 -0.65 -10.97 -3.78
CA SER A 95 -0.88 -9.52 -3.78
C SER A 95 -1.92 -9.13 -4.84
N GLY A 96 -2.47 -7.93 -4.70
CA GLY A 96 -3.44 -7.40 -5.67
C GLY A 96 -4.78 -8.15 -5.65
N LEU A 97 -5.13 -8.78 -4.53
CA LEU A 97 -6.42 -9.42 -4.36
C LEU A 97 -7.55 -8.39 -4.35
N THR A 98 -8.64 -8.69 -5.06
CA THR A 98 -9.89 -7.96 -4.89
C THR A 98 -10.56 -8.34 -3.57
N PRO A 99 -11.53 -7.56 -3.06
CA PRO A 99 -12.30 -7.96 -1.89
C PRO A 99 -12.93 -9.36 -2.02
N GLU A 100 -13.42 -9.71 -3.21
CA GLU A 100 -14.00 -11.03 -3.49
C GLU A 100 -12.94 -12.13 -3.48
N GLY A 101 -11.77 -11.87 -4.06
CA GLY A 101 -10.63 -12.79 -4.04
C GLY A 101 -10.12 -13.04 -2.63
N ALA A 102 -9.97 -11.98 -1.83
CA ALA A 102 -9.59 -12.09 -0.42
C ALA A 102 -10.62 -12.88 0.41
N ALA A 103 -11.91 -12.62 0.20
CA ALA A 103 -12.98 -13.38 0.86
C ALA A 103 -12.98 -14.86 0.44
N ALA A 104 -12.64 -15.17 -0.81
CA ALA A 104 -12.46 -16.54 -1.28
C ALA A 104 -11.29 -17.24 -0.60
N VAL A 105 -10.11 -16.59 -0.56
CA VAL A 105 -8.93 -17.11 0.15
C VAL A 105 -9.25 -17.40 1.61
N ARG A 106 -9.84 -16.44 2.32
CA ARG A 106 -10.19 -16.57 3.74
C ARG A 106 -11.11 -17.75 4.03
N ARG A 107 -12.10 -17.99 3.16
CA ARG A 107 -13.05 -19.11 3.30
C ARG A 107 -12.37 -20.45 3.05
N ALA A 108 -11.51 -20.55 2.05
CA ALA A 108 -10.90 -21.81 1.62
C ALA A 108 -9.64 -22.17 2.42
N HIS A 109 -8.88 -21.16 2.87
CA HIS A 109 -7.58 -21.29 3.54
C HIS A 109 -7.51 -20.34 4.75
N PRO A 110 -8.20 -20.66 5.86
CA PRO A 110 -8.29 -19.80 7.04
C PRO A 110 -6.94 -19.58 7.76
N GLU A 111 -5.90 -20.33 7.39
CA GLU A 111 -4.53 -20.12 7.83
C GLU A 111 -3.83 -18.92 7.16
N PHE A 112 -4.44 -18.34 6.12
CA PHE A 112 -3.98 -17.08 5.54
C PHE A 112 -4.65 -15.91 6.25
N GLY A 113 -3.85 -14.91 6.58
CA GLY A 113 -4.35 -13.59 6.96
C GLY A 113 -4.38 -12.69 5.73
N ILE A 114 -5.33 -11.76 5.71
CA ILE A 114 -5.44 -10.72 4.69
C ILE A 114 -5.07 -9.39 5.33
N TRP A 115 -4.24 -8.62 4.64
CA TRP A 115 -3.95 -7.25 5.02
C TRP A 115 -3.98 -6.33 3.82
N ARG A 116 -4.05 -5.04 4.12
CA ARG A 116 -4.16 -3.95 3.17
C ARG A 116 -2.99 -3.00 3.38
N ASN A 117 -2.38 -2.55 2.29
CA ASN A 117 -1.52 -1.39 2.33
C ASN A 117 -2.17 -0.27 1.52
N ARG A 118 -2.56 0.81 2.20
CA ARG A 118 -3.22 1.97 1.60
C ARG A 118 -2.31 2.67 0.57
N ASP A 119 -1.00 2.61 0.77
CA ASP A 119 -0.02 3.31 -0.05
C ASP A 119 0.04 2.79 -1.49
N TYR A 120 -0.39 1.53 -1.71
CA TYR A 120 -0.39 0.85 -3.00
C TYR A 120 -1.77 0.82 -3.70
N GLU A 121 -2.80 1.47 -3.14
CA GLU A 121 -4.11 1.49 -3.81
C GLU A 121 -4.14 2.45 -5.00
N ASP A 122 -4.72 1.99 -6.11
CA ASP A 122 -4.82 2.82 -7.32
C ASP A 122 -5.96 3.82 -7.21
N TYR A 123 -5.70 5.02 -7.72
CA TYR A 123 -6.72 6.05 -7.82
C TYR A 123 -7.45 5.96 -9.15
N VAL A 124 -8.70 5.51 -9.11
CA VAL A 124 -9.53 5.33 -10.30
C VAL A 124 -10.56 6.45 -10.41
N TYR A 125 -10.60 7.12 -11.56
CA TYR A 125 -11.44 8.27 -11.84
C TYR A 125 -12.42 7.97 -12.97
N ARG A 126 -13.57 8.66 -12.97
CA ARG A 126 -14.38 8.75 -14.20
C ARG A 126 -13.60 9.56 -15.23
N ALA A 127 -13.43 9.02 -16.43
CA ALA A 127 -12.75 9.74 -17.52
C ALA A 127 -13.43 11.09 -17.80
N ASP A 128 -14.77 11.13 -17.78
CA ASP A 128 -15.55 12.36 -17.98
C ASP A 128 -15.33 13.43 -16.92
N ASP A 129 -15.05 13.03 -15.67
CA ASP A 129 -14.71 13.97 -14.61
C ASP A 129 -13.38 14.68 -14.91
N LEU A 130 -12.39 13.94 -15.42
CA LEU A 130 -11.08 14.49 -15.79
C LEU A 130 -11.12 15.29 -17.10
N ARG A 131 -11.96 14.89 -18.06
CA ARG A 131 -12.18 15.60 -19.34
C ARG A 131 -12.78 16.98 -19.13
N ASN A 132 -13.80 17.06 -18.27
CA ASN A 132 -14.69 18.22 -18.18
C ASN A 132 -14.42 19.07 -16.94
N LEU A 133 -13.96 18.44 -15.85
CA LEU A 133 -13.73 19.10 -14.55
C LEU A 133 -14.95 19.91 -14.12
N THR A 134 -16.16 19.33 -14.22
CA THR A 134 -17.43 20.04 -14.00
C THR A 134 -17.82 20.17 -12.53
N GLY A 135 -18.31 21.34 -12.12
CA GLY A 135 -18.88 21.56 -10.79
C GLY A 135 -17.95 22.26 -9.81
N ARG A 136 -18.46 22.60 -8.63
CA ARG A 136 -17.75 23.44 -7.64
C ARG A 136 -16.46 22.79 -7.13
N ARG A 137 -16.45 21.47 -6.94
CA ARG A 137 -15.30 20.72 -6.42
C ARG A 137 -14.04 20.78 -7.31
N TYR A 138 -14.21 21.01 -8.62
CA TYR A 138 -13.10 21.16 -9.57
C TYR A 138 -12.77 22.62 -9.90
N GLN A 139 -13.40 23.61 -9.24
CA GLN A 139 -13.07 25.02 -9.44
C GLN A 139 -11.56 25.32 -9.28
N PRO A 140 -10.85 24.74 -8.28
CA PRO A 140 -9.40 24.94 -8.17
C PRO A 140 -8.63 24.45 -9.41
N LYS A 141 -9.01 23.30 -9.98
CA LYS A 141 -8.37 22.75 -11.19
C LYS A 141 -8.62 23.64 -12.41
N ARG A 142 -9.86 24.11 -12.61
CA ARG A 142 -10.18 25.09 -13.66
C ARG A 142 -9.41 26.40 -13.48
N ASN A 143 -9.16 26.84 -12.25
CA ASN A 143 -8.33 28.02 -12.00
C ASN A 143 -6.86 27.82 -12.40
N HIS A 144 -6.29 26.62 -12.22
CA HIS A 144 -4.95 26.30 -12.74
C HIS A 144 -4.92 26.32 -14.27
N ILE A 145 -5.94 25.74 -14.92
CA ILE A 145 -6.07 25.75 -16.39
C ILE A 145 -6.16 27.18 -16.91
N ASN A 146 -7.08 27.99 -16.39
CA ASN A 146 -7.27 29.37 -16.83
C ASN A 146 -5.99 30.21 -16.65
N ARG A 147 -5.23 29.99 -15.56
CA ARG A 147 -3.94 30.65 -15.36
C ARG A 147 -2.89 30.20 -16.38
N PHE A 148 -2.82 28.91 -16.68
CA PHE A 148 -1.92 28.38 -17.69
C PHE A 148 -2.24 28.94 -19.08
N GLU A 149 -3.52 28.91 -19.49
CA GLU A 149 -3.99 29.44 -20.77
C GLU A 149 -3.74 30.96 -20.92
N ALA A 150 -3.83 31.72 -19.82
CA ALA A 150 -3.57 33.15 -19.83
C ALA A 150 -2.07 33.49 -19.88
N ALA A 151 -1.21 32.61 -19.37
CA ALA A 151 0.23 32.87 -19.21
C ALA A 151 1.07 32.36 -20.39
N TYR A 152 0.62 31.34 -21.12
CA TYR A 152 1.46 30.62 -22.08
C TYR A 152 0.76 30.42 -23.42
N ASP A 153 1.51 30.66 -24.50
CA ASP A 153 1.16 30.15 -25.83
C ASP A 153 1.60 28.68 -25.91
N TYR A 154 0.62 27.78 -25.95
CA TYR A 154 0.84 26.35 -25.79
C TYR A 154 0.23 25.55 -26.93
N ARG A 155 0.76 24.36 -27.15
CA ARG A 155 0.13 23.33 -28.01
C ARG A 155 0.20 21.97 -27.36
N TYR A 156 -0.81 21.17 -27.67
CA TYR A 156 -0.87 19.77 -27.33
C TYR A 156 -0.65 18.94 -28.58
N GLU A 157 0.13 17.88 -28.44
CA GLU A 157 0.36 16.89 -29.49
C GLU A 157 0.15 15.50 -28.91
N GLU A 158 -0.36 14.57 -29.72
CA GLU A 158 -0.30 13.15 -29.36
C GLU A 158 1.16 12.70 -29.30
N LEU A 159 1.49 11.95 -28.26
CA LEU A 159 2.85 11.50 -28.07
C LEU A 159 3.22 10.45 -29.12
N THR A 160 4.40 10.59 -29.71
CA THR A 160 4.99 9.61 -30.62
C THR A 160 6.39 9.21 -30.15
N PRO A 161 6.94 8.07 -30.60
CA PRO A 161 8.30 7.67 -30.26
C PRO A 161 9.37 8.70 -30.64
N ALA A 162 9.10 9.56 -31.63
CA ALA A 162 10.01 10.64 -32.02
C ALA A 162 10.24 11.68 -30.90
N LEU A 163 9.30 11.79 -29.95
CA LEU A 163 9.40 12.69 -28.79
C LEU A 163 10.09 12.05 -27.58
N ALA A 164 10.50 10.77 -27.66
CA ALA A 164 11.18 10.08 -26.57
C ALA A 164 12.40 10.85 -26.02
N PRO A 165 13.29 11.45 -26.84
CA PRO A 165 14.42 12.21 -26.33
C PRO A 165 14.01 13.41 -25.45
N GLU A 166 12.93 14.11 -25.82
CA GLU A 166 12.41 15.26 -25.07
C GLU A 166 11.72 14.84 -23.76
N CYS A 167 10.97 13.73 -23.77
CA CYS A 167 10.37 13.17 -22.56
C CYS A 167 11.45 12.70 -21.57
N MET A 168 12.46 11.97 -22.06
CA MET A 168 13.60 11.54 -21.24
C MET A 168 14.42 12.74 -20.74
N ARG A 169 14.51 13.85 -21.51
CA ARG A 169 15.14 15.09 -21.02
C ARG A 169 14.35 15.72 -19.88
N LEU A 170 13.02 15.86 -20.05
CA LEU A 170 12.18 16.46 -19.01
C LEU A 170 12.19 15.64 -17.72
N GLU A 171 12.15 14.31 -17.81
CA GLU A 171 12.27 13.45 -16.63
C GLU A 171 13.60 13.71 -15.89
N ARG A 172 14.73 13.81 -16.62
CA ARG A 172 16.04 14.03 -16.00
C ARG A 172 16.10 15.38 -15.31
N GLU A 173 15.53 16.42 -15.92
CA GLU A 173 15.42 17.76 -15.33
C GLU A 173 14.54 17.74 -14.07
N TRP A 174 13.40 17.05 -14.14
CA TRP A 174 12.51 16.89 -12.99
C TRP A 174 13.27 16.24 -11.84
N ARG A 175 14.02 15.17 -12.09
CA ARG A 175 14.80 14.50 -11.04
C ARG A 175 15.96 15.32 -10.50
N ALA A 176 16.72 16.01 -11.33
CA ALA A 176 17.81 16.87 -10.84
C ALA A 176 17.31 17.97 -9.88
N GLY A 177 16.05 18.37 -10.00
CA GLY A 177 15.39 19.31 -9.07
C GLY A 177 14.86 18.68 -7.77
N HIS A 178 14.77 17.34 -7.68
CA HIS A 178 14.16 16.61 -6.55
C HIS A 178 15.12 15.59 -5.86
N ASP A 179 16.15 15.09 -6.56
CA ASP A 179 17.10 14.05 -6.10
C ASP A 179 18.57 14.47 -6.33
N SER A 180 19.44 14.20 -5.35
CA SER A 180 20.85 14.65 -5.35
C SER A 180 21.88 13.67 -5.96
N HIS A 181 21.48 12.50 -6.48
CA HIS A 181 22.42 11.44 -6.94
C HIS A 181 22.02 10.87 -8.32
N ALA A 182 22.50 11.46 -9.42
CA ALA A 182 22.07 11.10 -10.79
C ALA A 182 23.24 10.70 -11.71
N ALA A 183 23.86 9.52 -11.49
CA ALA A 183 24.89 8.98 -12.39
C ALA A 183 24.43 7.74 -13.20
N GLU A 184 23.42 6.98 -12.75
CA GLU A 184 22.89 5.80 -13.45
C GLU A 184 21.40 5.94 -13.78
N LEU A 185 20.94 5.28 -14.86
CA LEU A 185 19.51 5.22 -15.20
C LEU A 185 18.75 4.52 -14.06
N THR A 186 17.65 5.10 -13.58
CA THR A 186 16.78 4.41 -12.61
C THR A 186 15.91 3.35 -13.27
N ALA A 187 15.27 2.53 -12.42
CA ALA A 187 14.23 1.59 -12.83
C ALA A 187 13.14 2.29 -13.67
N GLU A 188 12.66 3.46 -13.23
CA GLU A 188 11.67 4.26 -13.96
C GLU A 188 12.17 4.69 -15.35
N GLN A 189 13.40 5.19 -15.46
CA GLN A 189 13.98 5.58 -16.75
C GLN A 189 14.16 4.39 -17.69
N ARG A 190 14.53 3.21 -17.17
CA ARG A 190 14.61 1.97 -17.97
C ARG A 190 13.22 1.52 -18.43
N ALA A 191 12.21 1.60 -17.57
CA ALA A 191 10.84 1.27 -17.90
C ALA A 191 10.31 2.22 -18.99
N MET A 192 10.55 3.54 -18.85
CA MET A 192 10.15 4.53 -19.84
C MET A 192 10.89 4.36 -21.18
N GLN A 193 12.18 4.01 -21.16
CA GLN A 193 12.91 3.71 -22.40
C GLN A 193 12.29 2.51 -23.13
N ARG A 194 12.00 1.41 -22.41
CA ARG A 194 11.32 0.22 -22.98
C ARG A 194 9.94 0.56 -23.51
N ALA A 195 9.20 1.43 -22.83
CA ALA A 195 7.89 1.91 -23.26
C ALA A 195 7.99 2.62 -24.62
N PHE A 196 8.98 3.51 -24.80
CA PHE A 196 9.19 4.18 -26.09
C PHE A 196 9.72 3.24 -27.19
N ASP A 197 10.62 2.32 -26.85
CA ASP A 197 11.20 1.36 -27.81
C ASP A 197 10.14 0.43 -28.42
N HIS A 198 9.07 0.14 -27.68
CA HIS A 198 7.97 -0.75 -28.07
C HIS A 198 6.60 -0.06 -28.03
N PHE A 199 6.57 1.26 -28.26
CA PHE A 199 5.37 2.09 -28.06
C PHE A 199 4.15 1.59 -28.85
N GLY A 200 4.36 1.18 -30.11
CA GLY A 200 3.30 0.68 -30.97
C GLY A 200 2.82 -0.71 -30.58
N GLU A 201 3.74 -1.64 -30.32
CA GLU A 201 3.42 -3.02 -29.94
C GLU A 201 2.70 -3.11 -28.58
N LEU A 202 3.08 -2.23 -27.66
CA LEU A 202 2.42 -2.07 -26.36
C LEU A 202 1.10 -1.29 -26.44
N GLU A 203 0.72 -0.78 -27.61
CA GLU A 203 -0.45 0.08 -27.82
C GLU A 203 -0.51 1.26 -26.84
N LEU A 204 0.65 1.84 -26.56
CA LEU A 204 0.74 3.01 -25.70
C LEU A 204 0.05 4.19 -26.35
N ARG A 205 -0.54 5.03 -25.50
CA ARG A 205 -1.03 6.36 -25.87
C ARG A 205 -0.45 7.37 -24.91
N GLY A 206 -0.24 8.58 -25.41
CA GLY A 206 0.28 9.65 -24.60
C GLY A 206 -0.05 11.02 -25.17
N GLY A 207 0.26 12.04 -24.38
CA GLY A 207 0.17 13.44 -24.79
C GLY A 207 1.45 14.17 -24.45
N ALA A 208 1.80 15.15 -25.26
CA ALA A 208 2.89 16.08 -25.01
C ALA A 208 2.35 17.52 -25.02
N LEU A 209 2.71 18.29 -24.00
CA LEU A 209 2.36 19.69 -23.86
C LEU A 209 3.62 20.53 -24.05
N PHE A 210 3.52 21.48 -24.98
CA PHE A 210 4.61 22.39 -25.30
C PHE A 210 4.22 23.84 -25.01
N VAL A 211 5.20 24.64 -24.59
CA VAL A 211 5.12 26.11 -24.52
C VAL A 211 6.25 26.68 -25.38
N GLY A 212 5.89 27.41 -26.44
CA GLY A 212 6.83 27.63 -27.55
C GLY A 212 7.35 26.28 -28.08
N GLU A 213 8.64 26.16 -28.40
CA GLU A 213 9.21 24.88 -28.88
C GLU A 213 9.53 23.87 -27.76
N LYS A 214 9.43 24.26 -26.49
CA LYS A 214 9.86 23.45 -25.35
C LYS A 214 8.75 22.50 -24.89
N LEU A 215 9.06 21.20 -24.79
CA LEU A 215 8.21 20.23 -24.09
C LEU A 215 8.25 20.52 -22.58
N VAL A 216 7.08 20.85 -22.02
CA VAL A 216 6.93 21.22 -20.60
C VAL A 216 6.13 20.20 -19.79
N ALA A 217 5.37 19.32 -20.43
CA ALA A 217 4.75 18.17 -19.77
C ALA A 217 4.51 17.03 -20.76
N PHE A 218 4.46 15.81 -20.26
CA PHE A 218 4.00 14.66 -21.04
C PHE A 218 3.32 13.64 -20.14
N THR A 219 2.54 12.76 -20.78
CA THR A 219 1.91 11.62 -20.14
C THR A 219 1.94 10.40 -21.06
N ILE A 220 2.05 9.21 -20.48
CA ILE A 220 2.06 7.92 -21.19
C ILE A 220 1.20 6.92 -20.41
N GLY A 221 0.44 6.11 -21.11
CA GLY A 221 -0.37 5.07 -20.52
C GLY A 221 -0.75 3.97 -21.49
N SER A 222 -1.40 2.94 -20.96
CA SER A 222 -1.99 1.86 -21.74
C SER A 222 -3.32 1.42 -21.14
N ALA A 223 -4.07 0.61 -21.89
CA ALA A 223 -5.28 0.00 -21.36
C ALA A 223 -4.95 -1.05 -20.27
N ILE A 224 -5.79 -1.12 -19.25
CA ILE A 224 -5.84 -2.24 -18.29
C ILE A 224 -6.82 -3.29 -18.82
N ASN A 225 -8.01 -2.83 -19.19
CA ASN A 225 -9.10 -3.62 -19.75
C ASN A 225 -9.85 -2.81 -20.83
N ASP A 226 -11.03 -3.26 -21.24
CA ASP A 226 -11.79 -2.62 -22.32
C ASP A 226 -12.41 -1.26 -21.91
N GLU A 227 -12.52 -0.99 -20.61
CA GLU A 227 -13.16 0.23 -20.07
C GLU A 227 -12.19 1.13 -19.29
N ALA A 228 -11.09 0.58 -18.76
CA ALA A 228 -10.13 1.27 -17.90
C ALA A 228 -8.76 1.47 -18.58
N PHE A 229 -8.26 2.69 -18.50
CA PHE A 229 -6.95 3.10 -19.03
C PHE A 229 -6.04 3.58 -17.90
N CYS A 230 -4.82 3.05 -17.82
CA CYS A 230 -3.83 3.43 -16.82
C CYS A 230 -2.91 4.53 -17.35
N ILE A 231 -2.68 5.57 -16.55
CA ILE A 231 -1.63 6.55 -16.78
C ILE A 231 -0.40 6.12 -15.98
N HIS A 232 0.59 5.57 -16.67
CA HIS A 232 1.84 5.05 -16.06
C HIS A 232 2.85 6.14 -15.73
N VAL A 233 2.88 7.19 -16.55
CA VAL A 233 3.84 8.28 -16.38
C VAL A 233 3.11 9.58 -16.65
N GLU A 234 3.21 10.53 -15.72
CA GLU A 234 2.77 11.91 -15.92
C GLU A 234 3.85 12.83 -15.31
N LYS A 235 4.53 13.60 -16.17
CA LYS A 235 5.62 14.50 -15.74
C LYS A 235 5.37 15.90 -16.28
N ALA A 236 5.70 16.91 -15.48
CA ALA A 236 5.66 18.30 -15.91
C ALA A 236 6.79 19.11 -15.25
N ASP A 237 7.22 20.14 -15.97
CA ASP A 237 8.17 21.15 -15.53
C ASP A 237 7.47 22.09 -14.53
N THR A 238 7.89 22.04 -13.26
CA THR A 238 7.26 22.79 -12.16
C THR A 238 7.41 24.31 -12.29
N ARG A 239 8.27 24.79 -13.21
CA ARG A 239 8.38 26.22 -13.54
C ARG A 239 7.14 26.75 -14.27
N TYR A 240 6.31 25.87 -14.84
CA TYR A 240 5.11 26.24 -15.58
C TYR A 240 3.86 25.94 -14.73
N ASP A 241 3.40 26.94 -13.97
CA ASP A 241 2.19 26.82 -13.13
C ASP A 241 0.98 26.37 -13.96
N GLY A 242 0.36 25.27 -13.54
CA GLY A 242 -0.79 24.66 -14.21
C GLY A 242 -0.45 23.56 -15.22
N ALA A 243 0.82 23.33 -15.57
CA ALA A 243 1.21 22.34 -16.59
C ALA A 243 0.70 20.93 -16.30
N PHE A 244 0.83 20.44 -15.06
CA PHE A 244 0.28 19.14 -14.62
C PHE A 244 -1.25 19.07 -14.80
N THR A 245 -1.98 20.12 -14.43
CA THR A 245 -3.45 20.12 -14.57
C THR A 245 -3.87 20.18 -16.03
N MET A 246 -3.09 20.90 -16.85
CA MET A 246 -3.34 21.05 -18.27
C MET A 246 -3.11 19.73 -19.03
N ILE A 247 -1.94 19.08 -18.86
CA ILE A 247 -1.66 17.80 -19.54
C ILE A 247 -2.68 16.72 -19.13
N ASN A 248 -3.06 16.68 -17.85
CA ASN A 248 -4.04 15.73 -17.33
C ASN A 248 -5.40 15.87 -18.04
N ARG A 249 -5.94 17.10 -18.11
CA ARG A 249 -7.22 17.37 -18.77
C ARG A 249 -7.15 17.11 -20.27
N LEU A 250 -6.13 17.63 -20.95
CA LEU A 250 -6.00 17.51 -22.40
C LEU A 250 -5.85 16.05 -22.80
N PHE A 251 -5.04 15.27 -22.10
CA PHE A 251 -4.94 13.84 -22.39
C PHE A 251 -6.26 13.12 -22.19
N ALA A 252 -6.98 13.38 -21.08
CA ALA A 252 -8.30 12.79 -20.86
C ALA A 252 -9.30 13.13 -21.99
N GLN A 253 -9.24 14.36 -22.53
CA GLN A 253 -10.08 14.80 -23.66
C GLN A 253 -9.77 14.09 -24.99
N HIS A 254 -8.52 13.69 -25.20
CA HIS A 254 -8.08 12.98 -26.41
C HIS A 254 -8.13 11.45 -26.25
N LEU A 255 -8.33 10.95 -25.02
CA LEU A 255 -8.46 9.53 -24.75
C LEU A 255 -9.76 8.98 -25.38
N PRO A 256 -9.71 7.83 -26.10
CA PRO A 256 -10.88 7.25 -26.74
C PRO A 256 -12.11 7.15 -25.82
N PRO A 257 -13.33 7.49 -26.30
CA PRO A 257 -14.52 7.59 -25.43
C PRO A 257 -14.94 6.29 -24.75
N HIS A 258 -14.54 5.12 -25.27
CA HIS A 258 -14.85 3.82 -24.65
C HIS A 258 -14.10 3.59 -23.34
N TYR A 259 -12.96 4.28 -23.13
CA TYR A 259 -12.36 4.34 -21.80
C TYR A 259 -13.18 5.28 -20.93
N THR A 260 -13.94 4.68 -20.01
CA THR A 260 -14.81 5.38 -19.07
C THR A 260 -14.14 5.56 -17.71
N LEU A 261 -13.09 4.78 -17.42
CA LEU A 261 -12.29 4.85 -16.22
C LEU A 261 -10.83 5.18 -16.56
N ILE A 262 -10.23 6.03 -15.73
CA ILE A 262 -8.80 6.33 -15.79
C ILE A 262 -8.19 5.97 -14.44
N ASP A 263 -7.27 5.03 -14.46
CA ASP A 263 -6.40 4.68 -13.34
C ASP A 263 -5.16 5.59 -13.40
N ARG A 264 -4.78 6.19 -12.27
CA ARG A 264 -3.57 7.02 -12.17
C ARG A 264 -2.58 6.47 -11.14
N GLU A 265 -2.59 5.17 -10.90
CA GLU A 265 -1.71 4.39 -10.02
C GLU A 265 -1.77 4.84 -8.55
N GLU A 266 -0.81 4.41 -7.74
CA GLU A 266 -0.76 4.57 -6.29
C GLU A 266 0.00 5.82 -5.78
N ASP A 267 -0.21 6.22 -4.52
CA ASP A 267 0.49 7.39 -3.94
C ASP A 267 1.81 7.06 -3.24
N LEU A 268 2.14 5.77 -3.06
CA LEU A 268 3.39 5.28 -2.45
C LEU A 268 3.64 5.83 -1.04
N GLY A 269 2.59 6.24 -0.32
CA GLY A 269 2.73 6.85 1.02
C GLY A 269 3.22 8.30 1.00
N LEU A 270 3.39 8.89 -0.18
CA LEU A 270 3.86 10.27 -0.33
C LEU A 270 2.70 11.25 -0.11
N GLU A 271 2.67 11.94 1.02
CA GLU A 271 1.58 12.83 1.42
C GLU A 271 1.23 13.88 0.35
N GLY A 272 2.24 14.51 -0.28
CA GLY A 272 2.01 15.47 -1.35
C GLY A 272 1.34 14.85 -2.59
N LEU A 273 1.71 13.62 -2.93
CA LEU A 273 1.12 12.88 -4.05
C LEU A 273 -0.31 12.43 -3.71
N ARG A 274 -0.53 11.92 -2.50
CA ARG A 274 -1.85 11.56 -1.95
C ARG A 274 -2.82 12.73 -2.03
N GLN A 275 -2.44 13.91 -1.52
CA GLN A 275 -3.27 15.11 -1.59
C GLN A 275 -3.56 15.52 -3.03
N SER A 276 -2.56 15.44 -3.92
CA SER A 276 -2.74 15.74 -5.34
C SER A 276 -3.77 14.81 -5.99
N LYS A 277 -3.66 13.49 -5.78
CA LYS A 277 -4.58 12.50 -6.35
C LYS A 277 -5.99 12.61 -5.75
N LEU A 278 -6.12 12.76 -4.43
CA LEU A 278 -7.42 12.97 -3.77
C LEU A 278 -8.11 14.26 -4.23
N SER A 279 -7.36 15.32 -4.54
CA SER A 279 -7.95 16.59 -5.02
C SER A 279 -8.65 16.49 -6.39
N TYR A 280 -8.45 15.38 -7.12
CA TYR A 280 -9.17 15.05 -8.34
C TYR A 280 -10.43 14.19 -8.11
N HIS A 281 -10.78 13.91 -6.86
CA HIS A 281 -12.02 13.20 -6.47
C HIS A 281 -12.13 11.84 -7.16
N PRO A 282 -11.24 10.87 -6.83
CA PRO A 282 -11.33 9.51 -7.38
C PRO A 282 -12.74 8.95 -7.18
N LEU A 283 -13.22 8.20 -8.17
CA LEU A 283 -14.49 7.48 -8.08
C LEU A 283 -14.41 6.43 -6.98
N PHE A 284 -13.29 5.72 -6.91
CA PHE A 284 -12.92 4.79 -5.86
C PHE A 284 -11.40 4.64 -5.81
N LEU A 285 -10.92 4.09 -4.70
CA LEU A 285 -9.56 3.57 -4.59
C LEU A 285 -9.64 2.06 -4.88
N GLN A 286 -8.91 1.57 -5.88
CA GLN A 286 -8.87 0.15 -6.19
C GLN A 286 -8.12 -0.57 -5.06
N PRO A 287 -8.79 -1.43 -4.27
CA PRO A 287 -8.11 -2.16 -3.22
C PRO A 287 -7.10 -3.13 -3.81
N LYS A 288 -5.92 -3.19 -3.19
CA LYS A 288 -4.88 -4.19 -3.44
C LYS A 288 -4.59 -4.94 -2.15
N LEU A 289 -5.40 -5.96 -1.85
CA LEU A 289 -5.24 -6.78 -0.64
C LEU A 289 -4.12 -7.81 -0.85
N THR A 290 -3.45 -8.16 0.24
CA THR A 290 -2.41 -9.20 0.24
C THR A 290 -2.80 -10.33 1.18
N ALA A 291 -2.79 -11.56 0.68
CA ALA A 291 -2.89 -12.76 1.49
C ALA A 291 -1.49 -13.30 1.80
N GLN A 292 -1.25 -13.60 3.07
CA GLN A 292 -0.01 -14.24 3.51
C GLN A 292 -0.35 -15.32 4.55
N ARG A 293 0.35 -16.46 4.45
CA ARG A 293 0.19 -17.54 5.43
C ARG A 293 0.68 -17.08 6.79
N LEU A 294 -0.18 -17.20 7.80
CA LEU A 294 0.19 -16.95 9.19
C LEU A 294 0.99 -18.14 9.74
N THR A 295 1.96 -17.84 10.60
CA THR A 295 2.64 -18.86 11.40
C THR A 295 1.68 -19.46 12.42
N GLU A 296 2.01 -20.65 12.94
CA GLU A 296 1.23 -21.29 14.01
C GLU A 296 1.10 -20.37 15.25
N GLU A 297 2.16 -19.62 15.56
CA GLU A 297 2.13 -18.62 16.63
C GLU A 297 1.14 -17.49 16.33
N GLN A 298 1.21 -16.88 15.13
CA GLN A 298 0.27 -15.82 14.72
C GLN A 298 -1.19 -16.32 14.68
N LEU A 299 -1.44 -17.58 14.32
CA LEU A 299 -2.79 -18.17 14.38
C LEU A 299 -3.31 -18.23 15.82
N GLN A 300 -2.46 -18.62 16.78
CA GLN A 300 -2.81 -18.63 18.21
C GLN A 300 -2.98 -17.21 18.77
N LEU A 301 -2.15 -16.25 18.34
CA LEU A 301 -2.28 -14.84 18.71
C LEU A 301 -3.61 -14.26 18.21
N ARG A 302 -3.94 -14.46 16.93
CA ARG A 302 -5.22 -14.04 16.33
C ARG A 302 -6.42 -14.59 17.11
N ALA A 303 -6.39 -15.89 17.41
CA ALA A 303 -7.47 -16.54 18.16
C ALA A 303 -7.61 -15.98 19.59
N LEU A 304 -6.49 -15.75 20.29
CA LEU A 304 -6.50 -15.16 21.62
C LEU A 304 -6.98 -13.71 21.61
N TRP A 305 -6.56 -12.93 20.62
CA TRP A 305 -6.96 -11.54 20.44
C TRP A 305 -8.48 -11.41 20.31
N LEU A 306 -9.06 -12.08 19.32
CA LEU A 306 -10.51 -12.03 19.04
C LEU A 306 -11.35 -12.58 20.19
N ALA A 307 -10.79 -13.49 21.00
CA ALA A 307 -11.45 -13.97 22.21
C ALA A 307 -11.45 -12.96 23.37
N CYS A 308 -10.51 -12.00 23.38
CA CYS A 308 -10.36 -11.02 24.46
C CYS A 308 -10.92 -9.63 24.10
N PHE A 309 -10.93 -9.27 22.81
CA PHE A 309 -11.35 -7.98 22.28
C PHE A 309 -12.43 -8.19 21.20
N PRO A 310 -13.70 -8.44 21.59
CA PRO A 310 -14.80 -8.70 20.65
C PRO A 310 -15.19 -7.49 19.76
N GLU A 311 -14.74 -6.30 20.13
CA GLU A 311 -14.86 -5.07 19.35
C GLU A 311 -13.94 -5.03 18.13
N ASP A 312 -12.80 -5.74 18.18
CA ASP A 312 -11.83 -5.79 17.09
C ASP A 312 -12.27 -6.80 16.03
N THR A 313 -12.14 -6.44 14.76
CA THR A 313 -12.44 -7.35 13.66
C THR A 313 -11.23 -8.23 13.34
N GLN A 314 -11.49 -9.34 12.63
CA GLN A 314 -10.40 -10.17 12.11
C GLN A 314 -9.48 -9.39 11.16
N ASP A 315 -10.01 -8.44 10.40
CA ASP A 315 -9.22 -7.59 9.50
C ASP A 315 -8.26 -6.69 10.30
N ASP A 316 -8.70 -6.12 11.42
CA ASP A 316 -7.86 -5.27 12.28
C ASP A 316 -6.69 -6.08 12.87
N VAL A 317 -6.99 -7.28 13.38
CA VAL A 317 -5.99 -8.18 13.95
C VAL A 317 -5.01 -8.68 12.90
N GLU A 318 -5.48 -9.07 11.72
CA GLU A 318 -4.62 -9.53 10.61
C GLU A 318 -3.78 -8.40 10.05
N GLN A 319 -4.34 -7.18 9.95
CA GLN A 319 -3.59 -5.99 9.58
C GLN A 319 -2.42 -5.77 10.54
N PHE A 320 -2.64 -5.81 11.86
CA PHE A 320 -1.55 -5.69 12.83
C PHE A 320 -0.53 -6.82 12.69
N LEU A 321 -0.99 -8.08 12.65
CA LEU A 321 -0.12 -9.25 12.62
C LEU A 321 0.75 -9.36 11.35
N LEU A 322 0.33 -8.74 10.25
CA LEU A 322 1.04 -8.80 8.97
C LEU A 322 1.85 -7.54 8.65
N SER A 323 1.54 -6.40 9.25
CA SER A 323 2.22 -5.13 8.96
C SER A 323 3.10 -4.59 10.10
N ARG A 324 2.88 -5.02 11.36
CA ARG A 324 3.49 -4.41 12.55
C ARG A 324 4.06 -5.41 13.56
N TYR A 325 3.73 -6.69 13.39
CA TYR A 325 4.18 -7.74 14.29
C TYR A 325 5.70 -7.94 14.21
N ASP A 326 6.36 -7.76 15.35
CA ASP A 326 7.75 -8.15 15.56
C ASP A 326 7.81 -9.25 16.63
N GLU A 327 8.32 -10.43 16.26
CA GLU A 327 8.47 -11.59 17.14
C GLU A 327 9.34 -11.30 18.37
N ARG A 328 10.31 -10.38 18.26
CA ARG A 328 11.21 -10.01 19.37
C ARG A 328 10.50 -9.13 20.40
N ARG A 329 9.44 -8.45 19.96
CA ARG A 329 8.62 -7.51 20.73
C ARG A 329 7.25 -8.08 21.10
N CYS A 330 6.97 -9.34 20.76
CA CYS A 330 5.80 -10.06 21.25
C CYS A 330 6.20 -10.93 22.46
N LEU A 331 5.48 -10.81 23.57
CA LEU A 331 5.67 -11.69 24.73
C LEU A 331 4.46 -12.60 24.89
N VAL A 332 4.70 -13.89 25.10
CA VAL A 332 3.66 -14.90 25.24
C VAL A 332 3.88 -15.76 26.47
N ALA A 333 2.82 -16.06 27.20
CA ALA A 333 2.82 -17.08 28.25
C ALA A 333 2.04 -18.31 27.74
N ARG A 334 2.63 -19.50 27.86
CA ARG A 334 2.01 -20.75 27.39
C ARG A 334 1.46 -21.60 28.55
N ARG A 335 0.32 -22.24 28.32
CA ARG A 335 -0.30 -23.27 29.18
C ARG A 335 -0.80 -24.41 28.31
N ASP A 336 -0.53 -25.65 28.70
CA ASP A 336 -0.96 -26.84 27.98
C ASP A 336 -0.68 -26.81 26.46
N GLY A 337 0.49 -26.26 26.08
CA GLY A 337 0.92 -26.16 24.68
C GLY A 337 0.34 -24.99 23.88
N ARG A 338 -0.64 -24.24 24.40
CA ARG A 338 -1.23 -23.07 23.73
C ARG A 338 -0.78 -21.74 24.34
N ILE A 339 -0.83 -20.66 23.57
CA ILE A 339 -0.70 -19.30 24.09
C ILE A 339 -1.92 -19.00 24.99
N ALA A 340 -1.63 -18.63 26.23
CA ALA A 340 -2.62 -18.35 27.28
C ALA A 340 -2.66 -16.88 27.68
N ALA A 341 -1.57 -16.14 27.47
CA ALA A 341 -1.53 -14.70 27.55
C ALA A 341 -0.53 -14.15 26.53
N MET A 342 -0.77 -12.93 26.06
CA MET A 342 0.11 -12.22 25.14
C MET A 342 0.14 -10.72 25.44
N LEU A 343 1.19 -10.05 24.97
CA LEU A 343 1.21 -8.61 24.74
C LEU A 343 2.20 -8.28 23.62
N HIS A 344 2.07 -7.09 23.05
CA HIS A 344 3.01 -6.55 22.07
C HIS A 344 3.65 -5.26 22.60
N ILE A 345 4.92 -5.06 22.27
CA ILE A 345 5.66 -3.81 22.52
C ILE A 345 5.79 -3.09 21.18
N VAL A 346 5.01 -2.04 20.97
CA VAL A 346 5.00 -1.25 19.73
C VAL A 346 5.86 0.00 19.91
N PRO A 347 6.99 0.15 19.19
CA PRO A 347 7.90 1.27 19.39
C PRO A 347 7.42 2.54 18.68
N PHE A 348 7.27 3.63 19.42
CA PHE A 348 7.02 4.98 18.92
C PHE A 348 8.09 5.94 19.44
N ARG A 349 9.13 6.20 18.63
CA ARG A 349 10.30 7.00 19.02
C ARG A 349 10.89 6.55 20.39
N ASP A 350 10.74 7.37 21.43
CA ASP A 350 11.23 7.10 22.79
C ASP A 350 10.19 6.44 23.71
N THR A 351 9.02 6.09 23.18
CA THR A 351 7.90 5.49 23.91
C THR A 351 7.61 4.07 23.44
N ALA A 352 7.57 3.12 24.37
CA ALA A 352 7.08 1.77 24.14
C ALA A 352 5.57 1.70 24.42
N TYR A 353 4.75 1.54 23.38
CA TYR A 353 3.32 1.35 23.53
C TYR A 353 3.02 -0.14 23.77
N ILE A 354 2.52 -0.47 24.96
CA ILE A 354 2.14 -1.83 25.34
C ILE A 354 0.73 -2.08 24.80
N TYR A 355 0.64 -2.96 23.81
CA TYR A 355 -0.57 -3.16 23.02
C TYR A 355 -1.13 -4.59 23.15
N ALA A 356 -2.46 -4.69 23.06
CA ALA A 356 -3.23 -5.94 23.09
C ALA A 356 -2.83 -6.93 24.20
N VAL A 357 -2.78 -6.42 25.44
CA VAL A 357 -2.54 -7.26 26.62
C VAL A 357 -3.73 -8.18 26.85
N ALA A 358 -3.58 -9.45 26.47
CA ALA A 358 -4.66 -10.43 26.51
C ALA A 358 -4.33 -11.59 27.44
N THR A 359 -5.35 -12.15 28.09
CA THR A 359 -5.25 -13.43 28.81
C THR A 359 -6.53 -14.21 28.59
N ALA A 360 -6.37 -15.46 28.13
CA ALA A 360 -7.47 -16.36 27.81
C ALA A 360 -8.43 -16.43 29.02
N PRO A 361 -9.77 -16.38 28.81
CA PRO A 361 -10.74 -16.30 29.90
C PRO A 361 -10.57 -17.36 30.99
N ASP A 362 -10.21 -18.59 30.62
CA ASP A 362 -9.97 -19.74 31.50
C ASP A 362 -8.59 -19.73 32.19
N CYS A 363 -7.68 -18.83 31.78
CA CYS A 363 -6.36 -18.63 32.37
C CYS A 363 -6.22 -17.32 33.16
N ARG A 364 -7.31 -16.56 33.34
CA ARG A 364 -7.31 -15.31 34.11
C ARG A 364 -7.04 -15.56 35.59
N GLN A 365 -6.57 -14.52 36.28
CA GLN A 365 -6.23 -14.54 37.72
C GLN A 365 -5.09 -15.51 38.11
N GLN A 366 -4.34 -16.04 37.14
CA GLN A 366 -3.17 -16.89 37.36
C GLN A 366 -1.83 -16.12 37.31
N GLY A 367 -1.88 -14.79 37.28
CA GLY A 367 -0.69 -13.92 37.25
C GLY A 367 0.04 -13.84 35.90
N LEU A 368 -0.50 -14.43 34.83
CA LEU A 368 0.15 -14.49 33.50
C LEU A 368 0.43 -13.11 32.90
N ALA A 369 -0.60 -12.28 32.70
CA ALA A 369 -0.45 -10.92 32.17
C ALA A 369 0.51 -10.07 33.01
N GLY A 370 0.44 -10.18 34.34
CA GLY A 370 1.34 -9.45 35.23
C GLY A 370 2.79 -9.92 35.15
N GLY A 371 3.03 -11.19 34.82
CA GLY A 371 4.36 -11.72 34.51
C GLY A 371 4.90 -11.10 33.21
N LEU A 372 4.12 -11.20 32.13
CA LEU A 372 4.49 -10.64 30.83
C LEU A 372 4.74 -9.13 30.89
N LEU A 373 3.88 -8.38 31.61
CA LEU A 373 4.03 -6.94 31.72
C LEU A 373 5.32 -6.54 32.44
N ARG A 374 5.73 -7.24 33.51
CA ARG A 374 7.01 -6.97 34.18
C ARG A 374 8.18 -7.22 33.23
N GLU A 375 8.16 -8.35 32.53
CA GLU A 375 9.19 -8.68 31.55
C GLU A 375 9.24 -7.62 30.43
N ALA A 376 8.10 -7.18 29.92
CA ALA A 376 8.02 -6.14 28.90
C ALA A 376 8.68 -4.84 29.37
N LEU A 377 8.36 -4.39 30.59
CA LEU A 377 8.92 -3.18 31.17
C LEU A 377 10.43 -3.29 31.39
N ASP A 378 10.93 -4.45 31.81
CA ASP A 378 12.36 -4.69 31.97
C ASP A 378 13.09 -4.65 30.61
N ARG A 379 12.50 -5.25 29.57
CA ARG A 379 13.01 -5.13 28.19
C ARG A 379 13.00 -3.69 27.71
N CYS A 380 11.91 -2.96 27.92
CA CYS A 380 11.81 -1.56 27.49
C CYS A 380 12.89 -0.69 28.17
N ARG A 381 13.18 -0.91 29.45
CA ARG A 381 14.29 -0.23 30.15
C ARG A 381 15.64 -0.60 29.55
N ALA A 382 15.86 -1.88 29.26
CA ALA A 382 17.12 -2.35 28.67
C ALA A 382 17.36 -1.79 27.26
N GLU A 383 16.30 -1.62 26.47
CA GLU A 383 16.33 -0.99 25.14
C GLU A 383 16.41 0.54 25.17
N GLY A 384 16.31 1.15 26.36
CA GLY A 384 16.49 2.59 26.53
C GLY A 384 15.25 3.43 26.18
N PHE A 385 14.05 2.83 26.15
CA PHE A 385 12.82 3.63 26.06
C PHE A 385 12.71 4.57 27.26
N ARG A 386 12.24 5.79 27.00
CA ARG A 386 12.01 6.80 28.03
C ARG A 386 10.70 6.56 28.76
N TYR A 387 9.67 6.14 28.02
CA TYR A 387 8.34 5.91 28.53
C TYR A 387 7.80 4.54 28.10
N ALA A 388 6.95 3.94 28.93
CA ALA A 388 5.99 2.94 28.51
C ALA A 388 4.59 3.55 28.58
N ALA A 389 3.72 3.26 27.61
CA ALA A 389 2.36 3.78 27.57
C ALA A 389 1.37 2.69 27.18
N LEU A 390 0.10 2.84 27.59
CA LEU A 390 -1.01 1.98 27.21
C LEU A 390 -2.34 2.72 27.37
N ILE A 391 -3.38 2.24 26.69
CA ILE A 391 -4.76 2.67 26.90
C ILE A 391 -5.51 1.55 27.65
N PRO A 392 -6.02 1.80 28.87
CA PRO A 392 -6.77 0.79 29.61
C PRO A 392 -8.20 0.68 29.07
N GLY A 393 -8.67 -0.54 28.79
CA GLY A 393 -10.04 -0.76 28.31
C GLY A 393 -11.15 -0.61 29.37
N SER A 394 -10.82 -0.41 30.65
CA SER A 394 -11.80 -0.20 31.73
C SER A 394 -11.17 0.43 32.97
N GLU A 395 -12.00 0.99 33.87
CA GLU A 395 -11.52 1.51 35.16
C GLU A 395 -10.85 0.44 36.05
N GLU A 396 -11.32 -0.82 35.96
CA GLU A 396 -10.70 -1.93 36.69
C GLU A 396 -9.27 -2.18 36.17
N LEU A 397 -9.10 -2.19 34.85
CA LEU A 397 -7.79 -2.31 34.22
C LEU A 397 -6.91 -1.09 34.54
N GLN A 398 -7.46 0.12 34.60
CA GLN A 398 -6.73 1.31 35.02
C GLN A 398 -6.12 1.14 36.41
N ARG A 399 -6.90 0.64 37.38
CA ARG A 399 -6.38 0.35 38.73
C ARG A 399 -5.35 -0.78 38.73
N TRP A 400 -5.54 -1.78 37.87
CA TRP A 400 -4.59 -2.88 37.73
C TRP A 400 -3.24 -2.40 37.20
N TYR A 401 -3.23 -1.61 36.12
CA TYR A 401 -2.02 -1.02 35.55
C TYR A 401 -1.34 -0.02 36.49
N ALA A 402 -2.11 0.72 37.31
CA ALA A 402 -1.55 1.57 38.35
C ALA A 402 -0.68 0.80 39.37
N GLY A 403 -0.99 -0.48 39.62
CA GLY A 403 -0.16 -1.36 40.44
C GLY A 403 1.25 -1.62 39.87
N PHE A 404 1.48 -1.35 38.58
CA PHE A 404 2.78 -1.43 37.91
C PHE A 404 3.46 -0.06 37.75
N GLY A 405 2.84 1.01 38.24
CA GLY A 405 3.36 2.37 38.18
C GLY A 405 2.88 3.20 36.98
N PHE A 406 2.02 2.66 36.11
CA PHE A 406 1.36 3.47 35.09
C PHE A 406 0.45 4.50 35.76
N ALA A 407 0.46 5.74 35.27
CA ALA A 407 -0.36 6.80 35.84
C ALA A 407 -0.77 7.82 34.78
N GLY A 408 -1.69 8.71 35.17
CA GLY A 408 -2.18 9.78 34.31
C GLY A 408 -3.35 9.36 33.44
N ASP A 409 -3.81 10.34 32.67
CA ASP A 409 -4.98 10.28 31.80
C ASP A 409 -4.74 11.30 30.68
N TYR A 410 -3.89 10.91 29.73
CA TYR A 410 -3.42 11.80 28.66
C TYR A 410 -4.16 11.47 27.37
N PRO A 411 -4.64 12.47 26.60
CA PRO A 411 -5.08 12.19 25.24
C PRO A 411 -3.92 11.56 24.47
N ALA A 412 -4.17 10.44 23.81
CA ALA A 412 -3.22 9.81 22.91
C ALA A 412 -3.60 10.13 21.47
N ARG A 413 -2.59 10.38 20.64
CA ARG A 413 -2.80 10.58 19.21
C ARG A 413 -1.87 9.67 18.44
N PHE A 414 -2.44 8.73 17.71
CA PHE A 414 -1.72 7.89 16.77
C PHE A 414 -1.63 8.60 15.42
N ARG A 415 -0.45 8.55 14.80
CA ARG A 415 -0.27 8.93 13.39
C ARG A 415 0.52 7.84 12.71
N THR A 416 -0.18 6.99 11.97
CA THR A 416 0.42 5.99 11.09
C THR A 416 0.24 6.44 9.64
N HIS A 417 1.07 5.93 8.73
CA HIS A 417 1.02 6.31 7.31
C HIS A 417 -0.20 5.72 6.57
N ASP A 418 -0.73 4.62 7.11
CA ASP A 418 -1.81 3.77 6.58
C ASP A 418 -3.13 3.91 7.35
N ASP A 419 -3.24 4.90 8.24
CA ASP A 419 -4.42 5.19 9.07
C ASP A 419 -4.87 4.04 10.01
N PHE A 420 -3.98 3.11 10.37
CA PHE A 420 -4.26 2.07 11.37
C PHE A 420 -4.52 2.67 12.74
N ASP A 421 -5.60 2.22 13.38
CA ASP A 421 -5.97 2.65 14.72
C ASP A 421 -5.43 1.69 15.80
N PHE A 422 -4.63 2.25 16.72
CA PHE A 422 -4.12 1.56 17.92
C PHE A 422 -4.92 1.87 19.18
N GLY A 423 -5.88 2.79 19.05
CA GLY A 423 -6.76 3.26 20.10
C GLY A 423 -8.05 2.47 20.15
N THR A 424 -9.13 3.19 20.37
CA THR A 424 -10.46 2.66 20.68
C THR A 424 -11.45 2.77 19.52
N GLY A 425 -11.03 3.23 18.34
CA GLY A 425 -11.92 3.64 17.25
C GLY A 425 -12.40 5.10 17.35
N ASP A 426 -12.23 5.74 18.51
CA ASP A 426 -12.63 7.13 18.77
C ASP A 426 -11.51 7.88 19.50
N PRO A 427 -10.81 8.81 18.83
CA PRO A 427 -9.74 9.61 19.43
C PRO A 427 -10.14 10.38 20.70
N ALA A 428 -11.43 10.63 20.93
CA ALA A 428 -11.90 11.26 22.17
C ALA A 428 -11.77 10.32 23.39
N HIS A 429 -11.78 9.01 23.16
CA HIS A 429 -11.68 7.96 24.18
C HIS A 429 -10.26 7.37 24.28
N ASP A 430 -9.34 7.79 23.42
CA ASP A 430 -7.94 7.37 23.46
C ASP A 430 -7.20 8.07 24.60
N ARG A 431 -7.30 7.47 25.79
CA ARG A 431 -6.79 8.00 27.05
C ARG A 431 -5.68 7.12 27.60
N ALA A 432 -4.44 7.55 27.43
CA ALA A 432 -3.26 6.79 27.80
C ALA A 432 -2.84 7.02 29.27
N MET A 433 -2.43 5.93 29.91
CA MET A 433 -1.59 5.96 31.10
C MET A 433 -0.12 5.83 30.67
N VAL A 434 0.77 6.58 31.34
CA VAL A 434 2.20 6.62 31.04
C VAL A 434 3.01 6.22 32.28
N LEU A 435 4.05 5.43 32.05
CA LEU A 435 5.06 5.04 33.03
C LEU A 435 6.43 5.58 32.61
N PRO A 436 7.03 6.50 33.39
CA PRO A 436 8.44 6.87 33.26
C PRO A 436 9.37 5.67 33.49
N LEU A 437 10.20 5.35 32.49
CA LEU A 437 11.19 4.28 32.60
C LEU A 437 12.55 4.78 33.09
N THR A 438 12.87 6.05 32.84
CA THR A 438 14.11 6.72 33.26
C THR A 438 13.98 7.56 34.54
N GLY A 439 12.79 7.57 35.15
CA GLY A 439 12.47 8.37 36.35
C GLY A 439 12.07 9.83 36.06
N GLU A 440 12.15 10.29 34.81
CA GLU A 440 11.66 11.60 34.41
C GLU A 440 10.15 11.56 34.13
N PRO A 441 9.32 12.35 34.83
CA PRO A 441 7.88 12.33 34.63
C PRO A 441 7.52 12.80 33.21
N PHE A 442 6.47 12.21 32.65
CA PHE A 442 5.89 12.72 31.40
C PHE A 442 5.31 14.12 31.64
N ALA A 443 5.77 15.09 30.87
CA ALA A 443 5.39 16.50 31.00
C ALA A 443 4.53 17.03 29.84
N GLY A 444 4.13 16.16 28.91
CA GLY A 444 3.29 16.54 27.78
C GLY A 444 1.81 16.67 28.15
N GLU A 445 1.09 17.54 27.43
CA GLU A 445 -0.38 17.64 27.52
C GLU A 445 -1.09 16.56 26.70
N THR A 446 -0.40 15.94 25.74
CA THR A 446 -0.90 14.91 24.83
C THR A 446 0.25 13.96 24.52
N LEU A 447 -0.03 12.66 24.49
CA LEU A 447 0.92 11.64 24.08
C LEU A 447 0.86 11.48 22.56
N ASP A 448 1.85 12.01 21.87
CA ASP A 448 1.98 11.89 20.41
C ASP A 448 2.72 10.60 20.07
N LEU A 449 1.99 9.62 19.55
CA LEU A 449 2.49 8.33 19.08
C LEU A 449 2.55 8.37 17.54
N SER A 450 3.53 9.13 17.06
CA SER A 450 3.91 9.26 15.65
C SER A 450 5.22 8.55 15.36
N ASP A 451 5.49 8.33 14.06
CA ASP A 451 6.74 7.76 13.55
C ASP A 451 6.99 6.32 14.01
N LEU A 452 6.02 5.43 13.77
CA LEU A 452 6.34 4.01 13.68
C LEU A 452 7.48 3.84 12.66
N PRO A 453 8.57 3.15 13.02
CA PRO A 453 9.59 2.80 12.06
C PRO A 453 8.92 2.12 10.86
N GLN A 454 9.09 2.68 9.66
CA GLN A 454 8.79 1.93 8.45
C GLN A 454 9.81 0.80 8.42
N GLU A 455 9.40 -0.44 8.71
CA GLU A 455 10.25 -1.57 8.36
C GLU A 455 10.36 -1.58 6.84
N SER A 456 11.61 -1.49 6.38
CA SER A 456 12.03 -1.48 4.98
C SER A 456 11.85 -2.84 4.30
#